data_AF-A0A525JPA6-F1
#
_entry.id   AF-A0A525JPA6-F1
#
_cell.length_a   1.000
_cell.length_b   1.000
_cell.length_c   1.000
_cell.angle_alpha   90.00
_cell.angle_beta   90.00
_cell.angle_gamma   90.00
#
_symmetry.space_group_name_H-M   'P 1'
#
loop_
_entity.id
_entity.type
_entity.pdbx_description
1 polymer ?
#
loop_
_entity_poly.entity_id
_entity_poly.type
_entity_poly.pdbx_seq_one_letter_code
_entity_poly.pdbx_strand_id
1 'polypeptide(L)'
;MAKKPGNSPQAIRNRAAKTAAVMASPSAATLATPKKRVTLAQFAREVRAEARKVTWTSRRETWITSVMVAIMVVVAMVFFWLVDAGVSLSVNQILKLAAGG
;
A
#
# COMPACT_ATOMS: atom_id res chain seq x y z
N MET A 1 16.12 -10.36 -83.42
CA MET A 1 15.55 -11.25 -82.38
C MET A 1 16.05 -10.70 -81.03
N ALA A 2 15.29 -10.45 -79.97
CA ALA A 2 13.92 -10.77 -79.62
C ALA A 2 13.41 -9.85 -78.48
N LYS A 3 12.15 -9.41 -78.63
CA LYS A 3 11.06 -9.31 -77.63
C LYS A 3 11.16 -8.36 -76.40
N LYS A 4 10.46 -7.23 -76.57
CA LYS A 4 9.83 -6.26 -75.64
C LYS A 4 9.46 -6.78 -74.23
N PRO A 5 9.75 -6.05 -73.12
CA PRO A 5 9.34 -6.43 -71.77
C PRO A 5 7.94 -5.89 -71.47
N GLY A 6 6.91 -6.65 -71.85
CA GLY A 6 5.52 -6.38 -71.46
C GLY A 6 5.00 -7.52 -70.58
N ASN A 7 4.54 -7.17 -69.38
CA ASN A 7 3.65 -7.92 -68.49
C ASN A 7 4.06 -9.35 -68.07
N SER A 8 4.85 -9.46 -66.99
CA SER A 8 4.90 -10.71 -66.22
C SER A 8 3.72 -10.76 -65.21
N PRO A 9 2.84 -11.77 -65.28
CA PRO A 9 1.67 -11.89 -64.39
C PRO A 9 2.04 -12.07 -62.91
N GLN A 10 3.29 -12.47 -62.64
CA GLN A 10 3.88 -12.59 -61.31
C GLN A 10 4.05 -11.23 -60.60
N ALA A 11 4.44 -10.18 -61.34
CA ALA A 11 4.67 -8.86 -60.75
C ALA A 11 3.38 -8.22 -60.22
N ILE A 12 2.26 -8.45 -60.90
CA ILE A 12 0.93 -7.95 -60.51
C ILE A 12 0.44 -8.70 -59.26
N ARG A 13 0.64 -10.02 -59.19
CA ARG A 13 0.30 -10.84 -58.01
C ARG A 13 1.10 -10.42 -56.77
N ASN A 14 2.39 -10.18 -56.92
CA ASN A 14 3.25 -9.77 -55.81
C ASN A 14 2.89 -8.37 -55.30
N ARG A 15 2.47 -7.47 -56.20
CA ARG A 15 1.98 -6.13 -55.81
C ARG A 15 0.62 -6.20 -55.12
N ALA A 16 -0.31 -7.02 -55.65
CA ALA A 16 -1.63 -7.24 -55.06
C ALA A 16 -1.56 -7.91 -53.67
N ALA A 17 -0.68 -8.89 -53.49
CA ALA A 17 -0.43 -9.54 -52.21
C ALA A 17 0.16 -8.56 -51.17
N LYS A 18 1.06 -7.67 -51.60
CA LYS A 18 1.68 -6.67 -50.73
C LYS A 18 0.69 -5.56 -50.34
N THR A 19 -0.25 -5.19 -51.21
CA THR A 19 -1.34 -4.25 -50.87
C THR A 19 -2.41 -4.89 -49.98
N ALA A 20 -2.69 -6.19 -50.13
CA ALA A 20 -3.63 -6.91 -49.27
C ALA A 20 -3.10 -7.06 -47.82
N ALA A 21 -1.79 -7.27 -47.66
CA ALA A 21 -1.15 -7.35 -46.34
C ALA A 21 -1.12 -6.00 -45.60
N VAL A 22 -1.08 -4.87 -46.32
CA VAL A 22 -1.10 -3.52 -45.72
C VAL A 22 -2.53 -3.07 -45.38
N MET A 23 -3.54 -3.58 -46.09
CA MET A 23 -4.97 -3.31 -45.81
C MET A 23 -5.56 -4.21 -44.73
N ALA A 24 -4.80 -5.21 -44.26
CA ALA A 24 -5.14 -6.00 -43.07
C ALA A 24 -4.88 -5.14 -41.81
N SER A 25 -5.79 -4.21 -41.53
CA SER A 25 -5.85 -3.49 -40.26
C SER A 25 -5.91 -4.50 -39.11
N PRO A 26 -5.01 -4.44 -38.11
CA PRO A 26 -5.09 -5.27 -36.92
C PRO A 26 -6.13 -4.65 -35.98
N SER A 27 -7.38 -4.58 -36.42
CA SER A 27 -8.51 -4.07 -35.65
C SER A 27 -9.59 -5.14 -35.57
N ALA A 28 -9.26 -6.29 -34.97
CA ALA A 28 -10.26 -7.26 -34.50
C ALA A 28 -9.59 -8.30 -33.59
N ALA A 29 -8.99 -7.85 -32.48
CA ALA A 29 -8.57 -8.77 -31.42
C ALA A 29 -8.48 -8.01 -30.09
N THR A 30 -9.62 -7.57 -29.57
CA THR A 30 -9.78 -7.37 -28.12
C THR A 30 -9.78 -8.74 -27.44
N LEU A 31 -8.61 -9.40 -27.45
CA LEU A 31 -8.38 -10.60 -26.66
C LEU A 31 -8.55 -10.18 -25.19
N ALA A 32 -9.59 -10.71 -24.56
CA ALA A 32 -9.86 -10.55 -23.14
C ALA A 32 -8.56 -10.69 -22.35
N THR A 33 -8.17 -9.61 -21.67
CA THR A 33 -6.98 -9.60 -20.83
C THR A 33 -7.13 -10.70 -19.79
N PRO A 34 -6.23 -11.70 -19.71
CA PRO A 34 -6.29 -12.71 -18.68
C PRO A 34 -6.24 -11.98 -17.34
N LYS A 35 -7.31 -12.10 -16.54
CA LYS A 35 -7.42 -11.48 -15.22
C LYS A 35 -6.22 -11.95 -14.41
N LYS A 36 -5.21 -11.09 -14.29
CA LYS A 36 -3.93 -11.39 -13.64
C LYS A 36 -4.22 -11.74 -12.20
N ARG A 37 -4.19 -13.03 -11.90
CA ARG A 37 -4.43 -13.56 -10.55
C ARG A 37 -3.29 -13.02 -9.70
N VAL A 38 -3.60 -12.18 -8.71
CA VAL A 38 -2.58 -11.67 -7.79
C VAL A 38 -2.04 -12.88 -7.04
N THR A 39 -0.82 -13.28 -7.38
CA THR A 39 -0.12 -14.36 -6.69
C THR A 39 0.57 -13.77 -5.47
N LEU A 40 0.70 -14.54 -4.38
CA LEU A 40 1.39 -14.12 -3.16
C LEU A 40 2.79 -13.52 -3.45
N ALA A 41 3.50 -14.09 -4.41
CA ALA A 41 4.80 -13.58 -4.85
C ALA A 41 4.74 -12.20 -5.53
N GLN A 42 3.68 -11.88 -6.28
CA GLN A 42 3.49 -10.55 -6.88
C GLN A 42 3.05 -9.52 -5.84
N PHE A 43 2.15 -9.90 -4.92
CA PHE A 43 1.74 -9.05 -3.80
C PHE A 43 2.93 -8.67 -2.90
N ALA A 44 3.82 -9.62 -2.58
CA ALA A 44 5.02 -9.33 -1.79
C ALA A 44 5.96 -8.32 -2.49
N ARG A 45 6.02 -8.34 -3.83
CA ARG A 45 6.79 -7.36 -4.62
C ARG A 45 6.15 -5.98 -4.60
N GLU A 46 4.82 -5.92 -4.71
CA GLU A 46 4.04 -4.68 -4.61
C GLU A 46 4.14 -4.07 -3.20
N VAL A 47 4.00 -4.87 -2.13
CA VAL A 47 4.20 -4.44 -0.74
C VAL A 47 5.61 -3.92 -0.53
N ARG A 48 6.64 -4.57 -1.07
CA ARG A 48 8.02 -4.08 -0.97
C ARG A 48 8.22 -2.75 -1.70
N ALA A 49 7.56 -2.55 -2.84
CA ALA A 49 7.61 -1.30 -3.58
C ALA A 49 6.92 -0.16 -2.81
N GLU A 50 5.78 -0.46 -2.17
CA GLU A 50 5.04 0.52 -1.36
C GLU A 50 5.71 0.79 -0.01
N ALA A 51 6.30 -0.23 0.62
CA ALA A 51 7.02 -0.10 1.88
C ALA A 51 8.25 0.82 1.78
N ARG A 52 8.86 0.95 0.59
CA ARG A 52 9.94 1.92 0.36
C ARG A 52 9.47 3.37 0.43
N LYS A 53 8.18 3.64 0.25
CA LYS A 53 7.59 4.98 0.41
C LYS A 53 7.31 5.31 1.87
N VAL A 54 7.33 4.32 2.77
CA VAL A 54 7.16 4.53 4.21
C VAL A 54 8.47 5.08 4.77
N THR A 55 8.55 6.40 4.84
CA THR A 55 9.63 7.06 5.57
C THR A 55 9.31 6.96 7.05
N TRP A 56 10.03 6.10 7.78
CA TRP A 56 9.89 6.07 9.23
C TRP A 56 10.43 7.37 9.85
N THR A 57 9.75 7.84 10.89
CA THR A 57 10.14 9.06 11.58
C THR A 57 11.53 8.90 12.20
N SER A 58 12.26 10.00 12.34
CA SER A 58 13.56 9.95 13.01
C SER A 58 13.38 9.59 14.49
N ARG A 59 14.36 8.90 15.09
CA ARG A 59 14.37 8.60 16.53
C ARG A 59 14.15 9.86 17.37
N ARG A 60 14.65 11.00 16.91
CA ARG A 60 14.50 12.29 17.59
C ARG A 60 13.04 12.74 17.64
N GLU A 61 12.30 12.58 16.54
CA GLU A 61 10.89 12.94 16.46
C GLU A 61 10.04 12.00 17.31
N THR A 62 10.27 10.68 17.20
CA THR A 62 9.61 9.69 18.06
C THR A 62 9.83 10.00 19.54
N TRP A 63 11.06 10.37 19.93
CA TRP A 63 11.37 10.72 21.31
C TRP A 63 10.63 11.95 21.79
N ILE A 64 10.60 13.03 20.98
CA ILE A 64 9.90 14.27 21.34
C ILE A 64 8.40 14.01 21.53
N THR A 65 7.76 13.29 20.59
CA THR A 65 6.34 12.96 20.70
C THR A 65 6.07 12.05 21.90
N SER A 66 6.96 11.09 22.18
CA SER A 66 6.83 10.21 23.35
C SER A 66 6.96 10.98 24.66
N VAL A 67 7.89 11.93 24.76
CA VAL A 67 8.07 12.78 25.95
C VAL A 67 6.84 13.65 26.18
N MET A 68 6.27 14.23 25.12
CA MET A 68 5.04 15.03 25.23
C MET A 68 3.88 14.20 25.83
N VAL A 69 3.70 12.96 25.38
CA VAL A 69 2.69 12.05 25.93
C VAL A 69 3.07 11.61 27.35
N ALA A 70 4.35 11.33 27.60
CA ALA A 70 4.84 10.91 28.92
C ALA A 70 4.57 11.96 29.99
N ILE A 71 4.69 13.26 29.68
CA ILE A 71 4.35 14.33 30.62
C ILE A 71 2.89 14.23 31.07
N MET A 72 1.95 14.06 30.14
CA MET A 72 0.53 13.87 30.46
C MET A 72 0.30 12.62 31.31
N VAL A 73 0.97 11.52 30.99
CA VAL A 73 0.89 10.27 31.75
C VAL A 73 1.39 10.47 33.18
N VAL A 74 2.51 11.18 33.37
CA VAL A 74 3.06 11.49 34.70
C VAL A 74 2.08 12.32 35.52
N VAL A 75 1.44 13.33 34.92
CA VAL A 75 0.41 14.13 35.59
C VAL A 75 -0.76 13.26 36.03
N ALA A 76 -1.25 12.37 35.16
CA ALA A 76 -2.32 11.43 35.50
C ALA A 76 -1.89 10.46 36.61
N MET A 77 -0.65 9.95 36.59
CA MET A 77 -0.11 9.07 37.63
C MET A 77 -0.10 9.77 38.99
N VAL A 78 0.35 11.03 39.05
CA VAL A 78 0.35 11.82 40.29
C VAL A 78 -1.07 12.04 40.81
N PHE A 79 -2.02 12.36 39.92
CA PHE A 79 -3.42 12.52 40.28
C PHE A 79 -4.01 11.24 40.88
N PHE A 80 -3.85 10.10 40.21
CA PHE A 80 -4.36 8.83 40.73
C PHE A 80 -3.71 8.46 42.06
N TRP A 81 -2.39 8.62 42.18
CA TRP A 81 -1.69 8.36 43.43
C TRP A 81 -2.24 9.19 44.60
N LEU A 82 -2.56 10.46 44.37
CA LEU A 82 -3.17 11.32 45.38
C LEU A 82 -4.58 10.86 45.77
N VAL A 83 -5.39 10.49 44.78
CA VAL A 83 -6.74 9.97 45.01
C VAL A 83 -6.69 8.65 45.78
N ASP A 84 -5.81 7.72 45.38
CA ASP A 84 -5.63 6.42 46.04
C ASP A 84 -5.19 6.61 47.50
N ALA A 85 -4.28 7.54 47.77
CA ALA A 85 -3.88 7.89 49.12
C ALA A 85 -5.05 8.48 49.93
N GLY A 86 -5.81 9.41 49.34
CA GLY A 86 -6.97 10.02 49.99
C GLY A 86 -8.07 9.01 50.32
N VAL A 87 -8.38 8.10 49.40
CA VAL A 87 -9.35 7.02 49.60
C VAL A 87 -8.85 6.05 50.68
N SER A 88 -7.57 5.66 50.63
CA SER A 88 -6.98 4.76 51.63
C SER A 88 -7.05 5.34 53.05
N LEU A 89 -6.75 6.63 53.20
CA LEU A 89 -6.89 7.32 54.47
C LEU A 89 -8.35 7.35 54.92
N SER A 90 -9.28 7.68 54.02
CA SER A 90 -10.72 7.75 54.33
C SER A 90 -11.26 6.40 54.81
N VAL A 91 -10.94 5.32 54.10
CA VAL A 91 -11.36 3.95 54.46
C VAL A 91 -10.76 3.53 55.80
N ASN A 92 -9.48 3.80 56.04
CA ASN A 92 -8.84 3.49 57.33
C ASN A 92 -9.50 4.22 58.51
N GLN A 93 -9.97 5.46 58.31
CA GLN A 93 -10.68 6.20 59.37
C GLN A 93 -12.06 5.60 59.62
N ILE A 94 -12.79 5.20 58.58
CA ILE A 94 -14.08 4.52 58.72
C ILE A 94 -13.91 3.18 59.46
N LEU A 95 -12.89 2.39 59.10
CA LEU A 95 -12.61 1.12 59.76
C LEU A 95 -12.25 1.30 61.24
N LYS A 96 -11.46 2.31 61.60
CA LYS A 96 -11.16 2.60 63.01
C LYS A 96 -12.40 3.00 63.80
N LEU A 97 -13.31 3.78 63.20
CA LEU A 97 -14.58 4.16 63.83
C LEU A 97 -15.52 2.94 63.97
N ALA A 98 -15.52 2.03 63.00
CA ALA A 98 -16.36 0.83 63.01
C ALA A 98 -15.82 -0.32 63.87
N ALA A 99 -14.49 -0.42 64.03
CA ALA A 99 -13.82 -1.46 64.82
C ALA A 99 -13.44 -1.01 66.24
N GLY A 100 -13.53 0.29 66.53
CA GLY A 100 -13.21 0.91 67.81
C GLY A 100 -14.42 1.44 68.60
N GLY A 101 -15.63 0.98 68.24
CA GLY A 101 -16.87 1.16 68.99
C GLY A 101 -17.45 -0.19 69.37
#